data_AF-A0A5N4C098-F1
#
_entry.id   AF-A0A5N4C098-F1
#
_cell.length_a   1.000
_cell.length_b   1.000
_cell.length_c   1.000
_cell.angle_alpha   90.00
_cell.angle_beta   90.00
_cell.angle_gamma   90.00
#
_symmetry.space_group_name_H-M   'P 1'
#
loop_
_entity.id
_entity.type
_entity.pdbx_description
1 polymer ?
#
loop_
_entity_poly.entity_id
_entity_poly.type
_entity_poly.pdbx_seq_one_letter_code
_entity_poly.pdbx_strand_id
1 'polypeptide(L)'
;KGNPAVVVGHKTLGSPAVANGVRKSADNIHGVCCYVKGGSQGNLPACCLLDFLWFLKVRHRWCELVVKHRHTGAYSHVERFLQEDQAMGIYLYGELMVSEDARQQRLARRCFELSREHMDRSSAQVVAEMLF
;
A
#
# COMPACT_ATOMS: atom_id res chain seq x y z
N LYS A 1 20.76 -41.21 54.05
CA LYS A 1 21.94 -40.93 53.18
C LYS A 1 21.41 -40.71 51.77
N GLY A 2 21.38 -39.56 51.12
CA GLY A 2 21.67 -38.16 51.43
C GLY A 2 21.20 -37.41 50.17
N ASN A 3 20.57 -36.26 50.34
CA ASN A 3 20.31 -35.35 49.22
C ASN A 3 21.63 -34.74 48.74
N PRO A 4 21.74 -34.38 47.45
CA PRO A 4 22.08 -32.99 47.12
C PRO A 4 21.22 -32.49 45.93
N ALA A 5 20.56 -31.34 46.04
CA ALA A 5 21.11 -29.98 45.93
C ALA A 5 21.42 -29.56 44.47
N VAL A 6 20.49 -28.74 43.97
CA VAL A 6 20.59 -27.65 42.98
C VAL A 6 22.01 -27.29 42.49
N VAL A 7 22.16 -27.22 41.16
CA VAL A 7 23.03 -26.23 40.49
C VAL A 7 22.26 -25.64 39.31
N VAL A 8 21.80 -24.40 39.49
CA VAL A 8 21.37 -23.49 38.41
C VAL A 8 22.63 -22.82 37.87
N GLY A 9 22.91 -22.97 36.58
CA GLY A 9 24.09 -22.39 35.92
C GLY A 9 23.81 -22.09 34.45
N HIS A 10 23.87 -20.81 34.11
CA HIS A 10 23.66 -20.19 32.80
C HIS A 10 24.45 -20.82 31.65
N LYS A 11 23.81 -20.92 30.47
CA LYS A 11 24.45 -20.63 29.16
C LYS A 11 23.46 -19.91 28.22
N THR A 12 23.97 -18.86 27.60
CA THR A 12 23.34 -17.84 26.77
C THR A 12 23.18 -18.25 25.29
N LEU A 13 22.25 -17.55 24.62
CA LEU A 13 22.14 -17.26 23.18
C LEU A 13 21.70 -18.38 22.22
N GLY A 14 20.45 -18.23 21.76
CA GLY A 14 19.85 -18.93 20.62
C GLY A 14 18.35 -18.66 20.56
N SER A 15 17.95 -17.53 19.96
CA SER A 15 16.55 -17.12 19.77
C SER A 15 15.71 -18.19 19.07
N PRO A 16 14.48 -18.51 19.54
CA PRO A 16 13.47 -19.13 18.70
C PRO A 16 12.44 -18.09 18.22
N ALA A 17 12.18 -18.17 16.92
CA ALA A 17 11.30 -17.31 16.14
C ALA A 17 9.90 -17.13 16.75
N VAL A 18 9.49 -15.87 16.85
CA VAL A 18 8.09 -15.50 17.11
C VAL A 18 7.29 -15.78 15.84
N ALA A 19 6.51 -16.85 15.87
CA ALA A 19 5.51 -17.15 14.85
C ALA A 19 4.38 -16.11 14.92
N ASN A 20 4.42 -15.12 14.05
CA ASN A 20 3.33 -14.15 13.88
C ASN A 20 2.14 -14.80 13.18
N GLY A 21 1.14 -15.19 13.97
CA GLY A 21 -0.19 -15.53 13.49
C GLY A 21 -0.91 -14.27 12.98
N VAL A 22 -0.88 -14.06 11.66
CA VAL A 22 -1.71 -13.04 11.00
C VAL A 22 -3.15 -13.54 10.96
N ARG A 23 -4.01 -12.92 11.77
CA ARG A 23 -5.47 -13.00 11.64
C ARG A 23 -5.86 -12.64 10.21
N LYS A 24 -6.44 -13.59 9.49
CA LYS A 24 -7.06 -13.34 8.18
C LYS A 24 -8.36 -12.55 8.41
N SER A 25 -8.31 -11.23 8.27
CA SER A 25 -9.53 -10.43 8.14
C SER A 25 -10.12 -10.65 6.76
N ALA A 26 -11.41 -10.91 6.71
CA ALA A 26 -12.18 -11.33 5.54
C ALA A 26 -12.52 -10.16 4.59
N ASP A 27 -11.57 -9.27 4.33
CA ASP A 27 -11.71 -8.13 3.40
C ASP A 27 -11.05 -8.45 2.04
N ASN A 28 -11.22 -9.70 1.61
CA ASN A 28 -10.47 -10.34 0.54
C ASN A 28 -10.83 -9.82 -0.87
N ILE A 29 -10.41 -8.60 -1.19
CA ILE A 29 -10.22 -8.13 -2.58
C ILE A 29 -8.83 -8.56 -3.09
N HIS A 30 -8.00 -9.18 -2.24
CA HIS A 30 -6.67 -9.72 -2.57
C HIS A 30 -6.68 -10.93 -3.51
N GLY A 31 -7.84 -11.41 -3.97
CA GLY A 31 -7.94 -12.55 -4.89
C GLY A 31 -7.72 -12.26 -6.38
N VAL A 32 -7.56 -11.00 -6.81
CA VAL A 32 -7.56 -10.67 -8.27
C VAL A 32 -6.25 -10.07 -8.77
N CYS A 33 -5.34 -9.60 -7.92
CA CYS A 33 -4.07 -9.00 -8.36
C CYS A 33 -2.91 -10.00 -8.31
N CYS A 34 -3.07 -11.17 -8.92
CA CYS A 34 -1.95 -12.03 -9.28
C CYS A 34 -1.64 -11.87 -10.77
N TYR A 35 -1.08 -10.73 -11.16
CA TYR A 35 -0.23 -10.70 -12.35
C TYR A 35 0.80 -9.57 -12.24
N VAL A 36 2.06 -9.93 -12.45
CA VAL A 36 3.22 -9.06 -12.62
C VAL A 36 3.92 -8.56 -11.33
N LYS A 37 4.50 -9.51 -10.59
CA LYS A 37 5.87 -9.34 -10.08
C LYS A 37 6.74 -10.45 -10.65
N GLY A 38 7.27 -10.24 -11.85
CA GLY A 38 8.18 -11.17 -12.51
C GLY A 38 8.29 -10.88 -14.00
N GLY A 39 9.39 -10.26 -14.40
CA GLY A 39 9.67 -9.92 -15.79
C GLY A 39 9.72 -11.15 -16.70
N SER A 40 8.97 -11.09 -17.79
CA SER A 40 9.26 -11.69 -19.09
C SER A 40 8.26 -11.10 -20.07
N GLN A 41 8.76 -10.41 -21.11
CA GLN A 41 7.93 -9.89 -22.20
C GLN A 41 7.32 -11.08 -22.95
N GLY A 42 6.10 -11.45 -22.56
CA GLY A 42 5.25 -12.38 -23.29
C GLY A 42 3.91 -11.69 -23.50
N ASN A 43 3.49 -11.62 -24.76
CA ASN A 43 2.29 -10.94 -25.25
C ASN A 43 1.07 -11.21 -24.33
N LEU A 44 0.60 -10.21 -23.57
CA LEU A 44 -0.60 -10.34 -22.74
C LEU A 44 -1.84 -10.45 -23.64
N PRO A 45 -2.77 -11.38 -23.39
CA PRO A 45 -4.00 -11.48 -24.16
C PRO A 45 -4.90 -10.25 -23.90
N ALA A 46 -5.55 -9.73 -24.94
CA ALA A 46 -6.33 -8.49 -24.92
C ALA A 46 -7.48 -8.48 -23.88
N CYS A 47 -7.97 -9.65 -23.47
CA CYS A 47 -8.96 -9.78 -22.40
C CYS A 47 -8.40 -9.37 -21.01
N CYS A 48 -7.13 -9.68 -20.71
CA CYS A 48 -6.50 -9.25 -19.45
C CYS A 48 -6.28 -7.73 -19.40
N LEU A 49 -6.11 -7.08 -20.55
CA LEU A 49 -6.00 -5.61 -20.62
C LEU A 49 -7.34 -4.93 -20.31
N LEU A 50 -8.47 -5.50 -20.73
CA LEU A 50 -9.80 -4.97 -20.46
C LEU A 50 -10.19 -5.10 -18.98
N ASP A 51 -9.90 -6.24 -18.36
CA ASP A 51 -10.12 -6.45 -16.92
C ASP A 51 -9.23 -5.53 -16.06
N PHE A 52 -7.97 -5.35 -16.46
CA PHE A 52 -7.05 -4.43 -15.79
C PHE A 52 -7.52 -2.98 -15.92
N LEU A 53 -8.02 -2.56 -17.09
CA LEU A 53 -8.55 -1.20 -17.31
C LEU A 53 -9.86 -0.94 -16.54
N TRP A 54 -10.74 -1.93 -16.45
CA TRP A 54 -11.98 -1.84 -15.66
C TRP A 54 -11.68 -1.73 -14.17
N PHE A 55 -10.77 -2.56 -13.67
CA PHE A 55 -10.38 -2.55 -12.26
C PHE A 55 -9.68 -1.24 -11.86
N LEU A 56 -8.78 -0.71 -12.71
CA LEU A 56 -8.15 0.60 -12.50
C LEU A 56 -9.20 1.72 -12.40
N LYS A 57 -10.17 1.74 -13.33
CA LYS A 57 -11.25 2.74 -13.35
C LYS A 57 -12.13 2.66 -12.12
N VAL A 58 -12.51 1.46 -11.68
CA VAL A 58 -13.33 1.26 -10.47
C VAL A 58 -12.57 1.68 -9.21
N ARG A 59 -11.30 1.28 -9.07
CA ARG A 59 -10.45 1.67 -7.92
C ARG A 59 -10.25 3.17 -7.85
N HIS A 60 -9.98 3.82 -8.99
CA HIS A 60 -9.86 5.26 -9.08
C HIS A 60 -11.15 5.95 -8.63
N ARG A 61 -12.30 5.53 -9.17
CA ARG A 61 -13.60 6.12 -8.82
C ARG A 61 -13.95 5.93 -7.35
N TRP A 62 -13.64 4.76 -6.78
CA TRP A 62 -13.81 4.51 -5.35
C TRP A 62 -12.96 5.47 -4.51
N CYS A 63 -11.67 5.60 -4.82
CA CYS A 63 -10.77 6.47 -4.08
C CYS A 63 -11.19 7.95 -4.17
N GLU A 64 -11.64 8.39 -5.35
CA GLU A 64 -12.21 9.71 -5.56
C GLU A 64 -13.41 9.98 -4.62
N LEU A 65 -14.34 9.03 -4.51
CA LEU A 65 -15.48 9.14 -3.60
C LEU A 65 -15.06 9.17 -2.12
N VAL A 66 -14.11 8.32 -1.74
CA VAL A 66 -13.55 8.29 -0.38
C VAL A 66 -12.96 9.66 0.00
N VAL A 67 -12.24 10.29 -0.92
CA VAL A 67 -11.66 11.63 -0.72
C VAL A 67 -12.75 12.69 -0.64
N LYS A 68 -13.69 12.72 -1.60
CA LYS A 68 -14.79 13.69 -1.65
C LYS A 68 -15.69 13.67 -0.41
N HIS A 69 -15.99 12.48 0.11
CA HIS A 69 -16.85 12.31 1.29
C HIS A 69 -16.07 12.21 2.61
N ARG A 70 -14.75 12.42 2.60
CA ARG A 70 -13.87 12.37 3.79
C ARG A 70 -14.05 11.08 4.61
N HIS A 71 -14.20 9.95 3.92
CA HIS A 71 -14.42 8.66 4.57
C HIS A 71 -13.10 8.10 5.14
N THR A 72 -12.74 8.55 6.34
CA THR A 72 -11.45 8.25 6.98
C THR A 72 -11.18 6.76 7.16
N GLY A 73 -12.22 5.94 7.33
CA GLY A 73 -12.10 4.48 7.48
C GLY A 73 -11.54 3.76 6.25
N ALA A 74 -11.61 4.39 5.06
CA ALA A 74 -11.12 3.81 3.81
C ALA A 74 -9.85 4.49 3.27
N TYR A 75 -9.17 5.32 4.06
CA TYR A 75 -7.93 5.96 3.60
C TYR A 75 -6.82 4.95 3.31
N SER A 76 -6.83 3.77 3.93
CA SER A 76 -5.92 2.67 3.59
C SER A 76 -6.04 2.25 2.11
N HIS A 77 -7.24 2.33 1.52
CA HIS A 77 -7.43 2.04 0.10
C HIS A 77 -6.81 3.12 -0.78
N VAL A 78 -6.88 4.38 -0.33
CA VAL A 78 -6.25 5.53 -1.00
C VAL A 78 -4.72 5.42 -0.92
N GLU A 79 -4.16 5.10 0.25
CA GLU A 79 -2.71 4.90 0.41
C GLU A 79 -2.19 3.81 -0.52
N ARG A 80 -2.90 2.66 -0.58
CA ARG A 80 -2.54 1.56 -1.47
C ARG A 80 -2.65 1.96 -2.94
N PHE A 81 -3.71 2.68 -3.32
CA PHE A 81 -3.90 3.15 -4.69
C PHE A 81 -2.77 4.09 -5.14
N LEU A 82 -2.36 5.04 -4.29
CA LEU A 82 -1.29 5.98 -4.62
C LEU A 82 0.09 5.30 -4.78
N GLN A 83 0.31 4.17 -4.10
CA GLN A 83 1.56 3.40 -4.20
C GLN A 83 1.56 2.43 -5.39
N GLU A 84 0.44 1.77 -5.67
CA GLU A 84 0.33 0.74 -6.71
C GLU A 84 0.05 1.32 -8.11
N ASP A 85 -0.81 2.35 -8.20
CA ASP A 85 -1.37 2.87 -9.45
C ASP A 85 -0.86 4.29 -9.75
N GLN A 86 0.46 4.49 -9.76
CA GLN A 86 1.11 5.81 -9.78
C GLN A 86 0.64 6.73 -10.90
N ALA A 87 0.46 6.22 -12.12
CA ALA A 87 0.01 7.03 -13.27
C ALA A 87 -1.40 7.62 -13.07
N MET A 88 -2.33 6.84 -12.50
CA MET A 88 -3.66 7.35 -12.14
C MET A 88 -3.65 8.13 -10.82
N GLY A 89 -2.70 7.82 -9.93
CA GLY A 89 -2.56 8.44 -8.62
C GLY A 89 -2.25 9.95 -8.67
N ILE A 90 -1.62 10.44 -9.74
CA ILE A 90 -1.29 11.87 -9.93
C ILE A 90 -2.55 12.75 -9.82
N TYR A 91 -3.64 12.35 -10.48
CA TYR A 91 -4.91 13.08 -10.39
C TYR A 91 -5.44 13.12 -8.95
N LEU A 92 -5.35 11.98 -8.24
CA LEU A 92 -5.84 11.88 -6.87
C LEU A 92 -5.00 12.72 -5.88
N TYR A 93 -3.70 12.91 -6.13
CA TYR A 93 -2.89 13.86 -5.37
C TYR A 93 -3.44 15.29 -5.48
N GLY A 94 -3.88 15.70 -6.67
CA GLY A 94 -4.55 16.99 -6.88
C GLY A 94 -5.85 17.10 -6.07
N GLU A 95 -6.71 16.09 -6.13
CA GLU A 95 -7.97 16.07 -5.35
C GLU A 95 -7.71 16.14 -3.83
N LEU A 96 -6.67 15.46 -3.34
CA LEU A 96 -6.28 15.50 -1.92
C LEU A 96 -5.75 16.88 -1.48
N MET A 97 -5.12 17.63 -2.40
CA MET A 97 -4.63 18.99 -2.14
C MET A 97 -5.70 20.05 -2.22
N VAL A 98 -6.65 19.92 -3.16
CA VAL A 98 -7.81 20.80 -3.29
C VAL A 98 -8.73 20.66 -2.07
N SER A 99 -8.73 19.50 -1.41
CA SER A 99 -9.47 19.33 -0.18
C SER A 99 -8.93 20.16 0.98
N GLU A 100 -9.85 20.81 1.70
CA GLU A 100 -9.56 21.59 2.92
C GLU A 100 -9.27 20.71 4.16
N ASP A 101 -9.25 19.38 4.03
CA ASP A 101 -8.96 18.47 5.14
C ASP A 101 -7.44 18.24 5.32
N ALA A 102 -6.89 18.77 6.42
CA ALA A 102 -5.49 18.59 6.77
C ALA A 102 -5.05 17.12 6.89
N ARG A 103 -5.96 16.18 7.18
CA ARG A 103 -5.66 14.74 7.21
C ARG A 103 -5.38 14.20 5.81
N GLN A 104 -6.15 14.64 4.82
CA GLN A 104 -5.96 14.28 3.41
C GLN A 104 -4.68 14.87 2.86
N GLN A 105 -4.35 16.10 3.24
CA GLN A 105 -3.08 16.68 2.83
C GLN A 105 -1.87 15.98 3.46
N ARG A 106 -1.96 15.59 4.74
CA ARG A 106 -0.93 14.76 5.38
C ARG A 106 -0.84 13.36 4.76
N LEU A 107 -1.98 12.78 4.37
CA LEU A 107 -2.03 11.49 3.69
C LEU A 107 -1.23 11.52 2.39
N ALA A 108 -1.49 12.54 1.57
CA ALA A 108 -0.80 12.76 0.31
C ALA A 108 0.72 12.90 0.50
N ARG A 109 1.17 13.77 1.42
CA ARG A 109 2.61 13.95 1.67
C ARG A 109 3.30 12.66 2.11
N ARG A 110 2.72 11.92 3.06
CA ARG A 110 3.26 10.63 3.50
C ARG A 110 3.33 9.60 2.37
N CYS A 111 2.27 9.48 1.56
CA CYS A 111 2.26 8.54 0.44
C CYS A 111 3.33 8.90 -0.59
N PHE A 112 3.48 10.21 -0.89
CA PHE A 112 4.48 10.68 -1.84
C PHE A 112 5.90 10.38 -1.36
N GLU A 113 6.22 10.62 -0.09
CA GLU A 113 7.52 10.28 0.48
C GLU A 113 7.86 8.80 0.33
N LEU A 114 6.87 7.91 0.51
CA LEU A 114 7.05 6.46 0.38
C LEU A 114 7.18 6.00 -1.08
N SER A 115 6.48 6.66 -2.01
CA SER A 115 6.40 6.21 -3.41
C SER A 115 7.33 6.95 -4.37
N ARG A 116 7.86 8.13 -4.02
CA ARG A 116 8.57 9.02 -4.94
C ARG A 116 9.78 8.39 -5.62
N GLU A 117 10.49 7.47 -4.95
CA GLU A 117 11.65 6.78 -5.51
C GLU A 117 11.26 5.74 -6.58
N HIS A 118 10.04 5.23 -6.50
CA HIS A 118 9.49 4.25 -7.42
C HIS A 118 8.65 4.90 -8.52
N MET A 119 8.43 6.21 -8.46
CA MET A 119 7.66 6.98 -9.43
C MET A 119 8.56 7.46 -10.57
N ASP A 120 8.02 7.55 -11.78
CA ASP A 120 8.77 8.16 -12.87
C ASP A 120 9.10 9.63 -12.54
N ARG A 121 10.28 10.08 -12.99
CA ARG A 121 10.84 11.38 -12.62
C ARG A 121 9.90 12.55 -12.96
N SER A 122 9.22 12.47 -14.09
CA SER A 122 8.26 13.49 -14.54
C SER A 122 7.06 13.58 -13.62
N SER A 123 6.42 12.46 -13.31
CA SER A 123 5.27 12.40 -12.41
C SER A 123 5.65 12.81 -10.99
N ALA A 124 6.81 12.39 -10.51
CA ALA A 124 7.30 12.77 -9.19
C ALA A 124 7.49 14.29 -9.07
N GLN A 125 7.98 14.93 -10.13
CA GLN A 125 8.11 16.39 -10.17
C GLN A 125 6.74 17.08 -10.12
N VAL A 126 5.80 16.66 -10.96
CA VAL A 126 4.44 17.23 -10.98
C VAL A 126 3.75 17.09 -9.62
N VAL A 127 3.87 15.92 -8.99
CA VAL A 127 3.29 15.70 -7.65
C VAL A 127 4.00 16.54 -6.59
N ALA A 128 5.32 16.69 -6.66
CA ALA A 128 6.05 17.57 -5.73
C ALA A 128 5.57 19.02 -5.81
N GLU A 129 5.37 19.55 -7.03
CA GLU A 129 4.87 20.92 -7.27
C GLU A 129 3.45 21.14 -6.72
N MET A 130 2.65 20.08 -6.57
CA MET A 130 1.32 20.19 -5.95
C MET A 130 1.37 20.15 -4.42
N LEU A 131 2.37 19.49 -3.82
CA LEU A 131 2.41 19.19 -2.38
C LEU A 131 3.19 20.20 -1.54
N PHE A 132 4.13 20.92 -2.16
CA PHE A 132 5.12 21.81 -1.54
C PHE A 132 5.19 23.15 -2.27
#